data_AF-A0A257XLD8-F1
#
_entry.id   AF-A0A257XLD8-F1
#
_cell.length_a   1.000
_cell.length_b   1.000
_cell.length_c   1.000
_cell.angle_alpha   90.00
_cell.angle_beta   90.00
_cell.angle_gamma   90.00
#
_symmetry.space_group_name_H-M   'P 1'
#
loop_
_entity.id
_entity.type
_entity.pdbx_description
1 polymer ?
#
loop_
_entity_poly.entity_id
_entity_poly.type
_entity_poly.pdbx_seq_one_letter_code
_entity_poly.pdbx_strand_id
1 'polypeptide(L)'
;MESEESHAPDAQWARDGFARGGVARETGQMNLDEDLNGDRLREECGVFGVFNHPDAAAITAIGLHALQHRGQEAAGIVTYDGRRFHSERRLGLVGDTFSDARVIERLPGHIAVGHVRYSTTGETLLRNVQPLFAELDAGGFAVGHNGNLTNGLTLRKQLVRDGAITQSTTDTEVILHLVARSKKARFVDRFIDALHFLEGAYS
;
A
#
# COMPACT_ATOMS: atom_id res chain seq x y z
N MET A 1 -25.07 29.57 30.15
CA MET A 1 -23.93 28.64 30.14
C MET A 1 -24.02 27.92 28.81
N GLU A 2 -23.63 28.64 27.76
CA GLU A 2 -23.71 28.18 26.37
C GLU A 2 -22.42 27.43 26.07
N SER A 3 -22.54 26.17 25.67
CA SER A 3 -21.42 25.35 25.20
C SER A 3 -21.20 25.62 23.72
N GLU A 4 -20.11 26.30 23.40
CA GLU A 4 -19.63 26.49 22.03
C GLU A 4 -19.28 25.12 21.42
N GLU A 5 -20.06 24.67 20.45
CA GLU A 5 -19.67 23.60 19.53
C GLU A 5 -18.55 24.12 18.62
N SER A 6 -17.33 23.63 18.87
CA SER A 6 -16.17 23.91 18.03
C SER A 6 -16.36 23.27 16.65
N HIS A 7 -16.78 24.06 15.67
CA HIS A 7 -16.72 23.71 14.26
C HIS A 7 -15.24 23.48 13.85
N ALA A 8 -14.88 22.22 13.58
CA ALA A 8 -13.62 21.93 12.92
C ALA A 8 -13.67 22.50 11.48
N PRO A 9 -12.64 23.23 11.03
CA PRO A 9 -12.65 23.84 9.71
C PRO A 9 -12.66 22.76 8.63
N ASP A 10 -13.57 22.94 7.67
CA ASP A 10 -13.70 22.11 6.48
C ASP A 10 -12.35 21.96 5.74
N ALA A 11 -12.19 20.82 5.07
CA ALA A 11 -10.99 20.41 4.32
C ALA A 11 -10.74 21.23 3.05
N GLN A 12 -10.71 22.55 3.17
CA GLN A 12 -10.53 23.50 2.07
C GLN A 12 -9.13 23.40 1.44
N TRP A 13 -8.11 23.02 2.22
CA TRP A 13 -6.75 22.76 1.73
C TRP A 13 -6.66 21.64 0.68
N ALA A 14 -7.60 20.67 0.69
CA ALA A 14 -7.63 19.57 -0.27
C ALA A 14 -8.33 19.96 -1.59
N ARG A 15 -9.12 21.05 -1.61
CA ARG A 15 -9.75 21.54 -2.84
C ARG A 15 -8.86 22.52 -3.59
N ASP A 16 -8.08 23.32 -2.86
CA ASP A 16 -7.22 24.34 -3.45
C ASP A 16 -5.89 23.77 -3.97
N GLY A 17 -5.40 22.65 -3.42
CA GLY A 17 -4.15 22.00 -3.85
C GLY A 17 -4.27 21.06 -5.06
N PHE A 18 -5.48 20.65 -5.44
CA PHE A 18 -5.74 19.68 -6.52
C PHE A 18 -6.32 20.32 -7.79
N ALA A 19 -6.36 21.66 -7.88
CA ALA A 19 -6.89 22.37 -9.04
C ALA A 19 -5.96 22.26 -10.27
N ARG A 20 -6.59 21.82 -11.37
CA ARG A 20 -6.05 21.57 -12.73
C ARG A 20 -5.02 22.61 -13.21
N GLY A 21 -3.75 22.24 -13.19
CA GLY A 21 -2.69 22.95 -13.91
C GLY A 21 -2.58 22.44 -15.35
N GLY A 22 -2.89 23.30 -16.32
CA GLY A 22 -2.70 23.03 -17.74
C GLY A 22 -1.22 22.93 -18.11
N VAL A 23 -0.86 21.95 -18.94
CA VAL A 23 0.51 21.68 -19.37
C VAL A 23 0.84 22.55 -20.60
N ALA A 24 1.79 23.46 -20.46
CA ALA A 24 2.45 24.11 -21.59
C ALA A 24 3.47 23.13 -22.22
N ARG A 25 3.48 23.05 -23.55
CA ARG A 25 4.40 22.19 -24.32
C ARG A 25 5.72 22.92 -24.56
N GLU A 26 6.83 22.31 -24.16
CA GLU A 26 8.16 22.57 -24.73
C GLU A 26 8.82 21.25 -25.16
N THR A 27 9.41 21.30 -26.34
CA THR A 27 9.94 20.18 -27.12
C THR A 27 11.38 19.84 -26.72
N GLY A 28 11.61 18.59 -26.33
CA GLY A 28 12.94 18.00 -26.18
C GLY A 28 12.85 16.49 -26.38
N GLN A 29 13.47 15.99 -27.45
CA GLN A 29 13.46 14.58 -27.83
C GLN A 29 14.21 13.72 -26.78
N MET A 30 13.48 12.84 -26.11
CA MET A 30 14.01 11.63 -25.47
C MET A 30 13.15 10.46 -25.94
N ASN A 31 13.81 9.45 -26.53
CA ASN A 31 13.16 8.22 -26.98
C ASN A 31 12.57 7.49 -25.76
N LEU A 32 11.24 7.50 -25.65
CA LEU A 32 10.43 6.85 -24.61
C LEU A 32 9.57 5.71 -25.21
N ASP A 33 10.03 5.12 -26.31
CA ASP A 33 9.25 4.19 -27.14
C ASP A 33 9.44 2.70 -26.79
N GLU A 34 9.77 2.36 -25.53
CA GLU A 34 9.65 0.97 -25.06
C GLU A 34 8.65 0.92 -23.89
N ASP A 35 7.52 0.26 -24.15
CA ASP A 35 6.44 -0.14 -23.24
C ASP A 35 5.26 0.82 -22.91
N LEU A 36 4.90 1.74 -23.81
CA LEU A 36 3.58 2.42 -23.75
C LEU A 36 2.41 1.68 -24.42
N ASN A 37 2.67 0.52 -25.06
CA ASN A 37 1.65 -0.26 -25.80
C ASN A 37 1.24 -1.58 -25.13
N GLY A 38 1.46 -1.72 -23.82
CA GLY A 38 0.90 -2.83 -23.04
C GLY A 38 -0.58 -2.61 -22.73
N ASP A 39 -1.46 -2.67 -23.74
CA ASP A 39 -2.93 -2.61 -23.61
C ASP A 39 -3.50 -3.90 -23.00
N ARG A 40 -3.05 -4.24 -21.78
CA ARG A 40 -3.64 -5.28 -20.93
C ARG A 40 -3.59 -4.81 -19.48
N LEU A 41 -4.73 -4.89 -18.79
CA LEU A 41 -4.78 -4.80 -17.32
C LEU A 41 -3.89 -5.91 -16.74
N ARG A 42 -2.72 -5.54 -16.21
CA ARG A 42 -1.82 -6.47 -15.50
C ARG A 42 -2.17 -6.48 -14.01
N GLU A 43 -3.29 -7.13 -13.68
CA GLU A 43 -3.63 -7.47 -12.30
C GLU A 43 -2.87 -8.72 -11.88
N GLU A 44 -1.57 -8.57 -11.59
CA GLU A 44 -0.66 -9.71 -11.47
C GLU A 44 -0.12 -9.91 -10.05
N CYS A 45 -0.64 -9.22 -9.03
CA CYS A 45 -0.23 -9.41 -7.62
C CYS A 45 -1.33 -10.07 -6.79
N GLY A 46 -1.01 -11.05 -5.94
CA GLY A 46 -1.95 -11.71 -5.03
C GLY A 46 -1.99 -11.07 -3.65
N VAL A 47 -3.19 -10.89 -3.09
CA VAL A 47 -3.41 -10.50 -1.68
C VAL A 47 -4.20 -11.58 -0.96
N PHE A 48 -3.87 -11.84 0.31
CA PHE A 48 -4.58 -12.81 1.14
C PHE A 48 -4.65 -12.33 2.60
N GLY A 49 -5.80 -12.46 3.26
CA GLY A 49 -6.00 -12.01 4.63
C GLY A 49 -6.65 -13.07 5.52
N VAL A 50 -6.23 -13.13 6.78
CA VAL A 50 -6.81 -13.98 7.82
C VAL A 50 -7.12 -13.12 9.04
N PHE A 51 -8.30 -13.29 9.61
CA PHE A 51 -8.73 -12.56 10.81
C PHE A 51 -9.17 -13.54 11.90
N ASN A 52 -8.75 -13.26 13.13
CA ASN A 52 -9.11 -13.98 14.35
C ASN A 52 -8.81 -15.50 14.31
N HIS A 53 -7.59 -15.87 13.91
CA HIS A 53 -7.13 -17.26 13.91
C HIS A 53 -5.73 -17.40 14.54
N PRO A 54 -5.48 -18.33 15.48
CA PRO A 54 -4.18 -18.47 16.13
C PRO A 54 -3.02 -18.73 15.16
N ASP A 55 -3.27 -19.48 14.09
CA ASP A 55 -2.29 -19.77 13.03
C ASP A 55 -2.36 -18.81 11.82
N ALA A 56 -2.76 -17.55 12.03
CA ALA A 56 -3.02 -16.61 10.94
C ALA A 56 -1.84 -16.49 9.96
N ALA A 57 -0.59 -16.44 10.44
CA ALA A 57 0.61 -16.39 9.60
C ALA A 57 0.75 -17.61 8.69
N ALA A 58 0.61 -18.82 9.24
CA ALA A 58 0.77 -20.07 8.50
C ALA A 58 -0.33 -20.24 7.45
N ILE A 59 -1.58 -19.93 7.80
CA ILE A 59 -2.70 -19.97 6.86
C ILE A 59 -2.49 -18.95 5.75
N THR A 60 -2.04 -17.73 6.07
CA THR A 60 -1.70 -16.74 5.05
C THR A 60 -0.59 -17.23 4.13
N ALA A 61 0.46 -17.87 4.64
CA ALA A 61 1.51 -18.45 3.80
C ALA A 61 0.98 -19.50 2.82
N ILE A 62 0.09 -20.40 3.27
CA ILE A 62 -0.56 -21.40 2.41
C ILE A 62 -1.45 -20.71 1.36
N GLY A 63 -2.23 -19.71 1.76
CA GLY A 63 -3.06 -18.92 0.85
C GLY A 63 -2.24 -18.20 -0.23
N LEU A 64 -1.11 -17.59 0.17
CA LEU A 64 -0.17 -16.97 -0.77
C LEU A 64 0.49 -18.00 -1.69
N HIS A 65 0.81 -19.19 -1.21
CA HIS A 65 1.33 -20.26 -2.05
C HIS A 65 0.31 -20.67 -3.13
N ALA A 66 -0.98 -20.77 -2.78
CA ALA A 66 -2.04 -20.99 -3.77
C ALA A 66 -2.16 -19.85 -4.79
N LEU A 67 -1.85 -18.61 -4.37
CA LEU A 67 -1.81 -17.43 -5.22
C LEU A 67 -0.46 -17.18 -5.91
N GLN A 68 0.54 -18.06 -5.77
CA GLN A 68 1.91 -17.86 -6.28
C GLN A 68 1.98 -17.62 -7.79
N HIS A 69 0.99 -18.12 -8.54
CA HIS A 69 0.89 -17.87 -9.98
C HIS A 69 0.67 -16.39 -10.31
N ARG A 70 0.18 -15.60 -9.35
CA ARG A 70 -0.01 -14.13 -9.42
C ARG A 70 1.19 -13.39 -8.82
N GLY A 71 2.41 -13.80 -9.17
CA GLY A 71 3.62 -13.10 -8.75
C GLY A 71 4.66 -14.01 -8.10
N GLN A 72 5.88 -13.96 -8.61
CA GLN A 72 6.98 -14.88 -8.27
C GLN A 72 8.24 -14.16 -7.79
N GLU A 73 8.20 -12.84 -7.68
CA GLU A 73 9.40 -12.04 -7.44
C GLU A 73 9.64 -11.73 -5.98
N ALA A 74 8.57 -11.64 -5.20
CA ALA A 74 8.63 -11.38 -3.79
C ALA A 74 7.34 -11.80 -3.10
N ALA A 75 7.47 -12.11 -1.82
CA ALA A 75 6.37 -12.40 -0.93
C ALA A 75 6.58 -11.70 0.41
N GLY A 76 5.48 -11.30 1.03
CA GLY A 76 5.50 -10.72 2.37
C GLY A 76 4.25 -11.06 3.16
N ILE A 77 4.42 -11.13 4.47
CA ILE A 77 3.34 -11.28 5.44
C ILE A 77 3.55 -10.25 6.55
N VAL A 78 2.46 -9.61 6.94
CA VAL A 78 2.38 -8.80 8.15
C VAL A 78 1.32 -9.39 9.07
N THR A 79 1.65 -9.58 10.34
CA THR A 79 0.71 -10.02 11.38
C THR A 79 0.54 -8.97 12.48
N TYR A 80 -0.55 -9.10 13.22
CA TYR A 80 -0.83 -8.28 14.40
C TYR A 80 -1.23 -9.16 15.59
N ASP A 81 -0.54 -8.98 16.72
CA ASP A 81 -0.73 -9.77 17.93
C ASP A 81 -1.72 -9.14 18.94
N GLY A 82 -2.35 -8.02 18.58
CA GLY A 82 -3.18 -7.22 19.50
C GLY A 82 -2.42 -6.07 20.14
N ARG A 83 -1.09 -6.02 19.99
CA ARG A 83 -0.23 -4.97 20.55
C ARG A 83 0.69 -4.33 19.52
N ARG A 84 1.31 -5.12 18.63
CA ARG A 84 2.26 -4.63 17.63
C ARG A 84 2.20 -5.44 16.34
N PHE A 85 2.71 -4.82 15.28
CA PHE A 85 2.87 -5.45 13.98
C PHE A 85 4.18 -6.24 13.92
N HIS A 86 4.14 -7.37 13.20
CA HIS A 86 5.31 -8.17 12.84
C HIS A 86 5.34 -8.33 11.34
N SER A 87 6.51 -8.25 10.72
CA SER A 87 6.63 -8.26 9.26
C SER A 87 7.79 -9.13 8.81
N GLU A 88 7.53 -9.97 7.83
CA GLU A 88 8.53 -10.72 7.10
C GLU A 88 8.30 -10.52 5.61
N ARG A 89 9.34 -10.04 4.92
CA ARG A 89 9.31 -9.74 3.49
C ARG A 89 10.57 -10.29 2.84
N ARG A 90 10.43 -10.99 1.73
CA ARG A 90 11.56 -11.57 0.99
C ARG A 90 11.33 -11.47 -0.52
N LEU A 91 12.43 -11.40 -1.25
CA LEU A 91 12.43 -11.67 -2.69
C LEU A 91 12.33 -13.18 -2.92
N GLY A 92 11.81 -13.57 -4.07
CA GLY A 92 11.60 -14.96 -4.46
C GLY A 92 10.22 -15.50 -4.10
N LEU A 93 10.11 -16.83 -4.11
CA LEU A 93 8.85 -17.54 -3.95
C LEU A 93 8.42 -17.61 -2.48
N VAL A 94 7.13 -17.77 -2.24
CA VAL A 94 6.54 -18.01 -0.92
C VAL A 94 7.17 -19.26 -0.29
N GLY A 95 7.31 -20.33 -1.09
CA GLY A 95 7.86 -21.60 -0.64
C GLY A 95 9.32 -21.53 -0.19
N ASP A 96 10.11 -20.60 -0.70
CA ASP A 96 11.53 -20.45 -0.34
C ASP A 96 11.71 -19.82 1.05
N THR A 97 10.72 -19.05 1.49
CA THR A 97 10.79 -18.27 2.74
C THR A 97 9.86 -18.81 3.82
N PHE A 98 8.58 -18.96 3.50
CA PHE A 98 7.52 -19.18 4.50
C PHE A 98 7.25 -20.67 4.75
N SER A 99 8.00 -21.58 4.11
CA SER A 99 8.04 -23.00 4.48
C SER A 99 8.90 -23.27 5.72
N ASP A 100 9.78 -22.34 6.09
CA ASP A 100 10.61 -22.46 7.29
C ASP A 100 9.81 -22.01 8.53
N ALA A 101 9.58 -22.94 9.46
CA ALA A 101 8.86 -22.70 10.70
C ALA A 101 9.45 -21.53 11.50
N ARG A 102 10.78 -21.32 11.47
CA ARG A 102 11.44 -20.22 12.18
C ARG A 102 11.04 -18.85 11.64
N VAL A 103 10.60 -18.76 10.39
CA VAL A 103 10.07 -17.51 9.80
C VAL A 103 8.66 -17.26 10.30
N ILE A 104 7.81 -18.29 10.32
CA ILE A 104 6.44 -18.21 10.84
C ILE A 104 6.42 -17.86 12.33
N GLU A 105 7.34 -18.40 13.13
CA GLU A 105 7.49 -18.07 14.55
C GLU A 105 7.77 -16.58 14.82
N ARG A 106 8.34 -15.85 13.85
CA ARG A 106 8.57 -14.40 13.94
C ARG A 106 7.36 -13.56 13.53
N LEU A 107 6.26 -14.20 13.15
CA LEU A 107 4.99 -13.59 12.78
C LEU A 107 3.86 -13.98 13.76
N PRO A 108 4.00 -13.72 15.08
CA PRO A 108 2.93 -14.03 16.00
C PRO A 108 1.71 -13.13 15.74
N GLY A 109 0.53 -13.64 16.11
CA GLY A 109 -0.70 -12.88 16.11
C GLY A 109 -1.88 -13.62 15.50
N HIS A 110 -3.06 -13.05 15.68
CA HIS A 110 -4.33 -13.66 15.24
C HIS A 110 -4.93 -12.98 14.01
N ILE A 111 -4.23 -11.99 13.45
CA ILE A 111 -4.61 -11.27 12.24
C ILE A 111 -3.38 -11.25 11.32
N ALA A 112 -3.58 -11.52 10.04
CA ALA A 112 -2.52 -11.55 9.05
C ALA A 112 -3.01 -10.98 7.71
N VAL A 113 -2.15 -10.24 7.03
CA VAL A 113 -2.28 -9.90 5.62
C VAL A 113 -1.00 -10.31 4.90
N GLY A 114 -1.14 -10.83 3.70
CA GLY A 114 -0.06 -11.31 2.88
C GLY A 114 -0.16 -10.78 1.45
N HIS A 115 0.97 -10.73 0.77
CA HIS A 115 1.06 -10.31 -0.62
C HIS A 115 2.12 -11.12 -1.39
N VAL A 116 1.82 -11.47 -2.64
CA VAL A 116 2.79 -11.94 -3.65
C VAL A 116 2.88 -10.93 -4.78
N ARG A 117 4.12 -10.58 -5.15
CA ARG A 117 4.41 -9.51 -6.11
C ARG A 117 4.80 -10.06 -7.48
N TYR A 118 4.23 -9.46 -8.50
CA TYR A 118 4.71 -9.45 -9.87
C TYR A 118 5.12 -8.01 -10.22
N SER A 119 6.27 -7.79 -10.86
CA SER A 119 6.76 -6.44 -11.14
C SER A 119 6.06 -5.98 -12.39
N THR A 120 5.04 -5.14 -12.21
CA THR A 120 4.47 -4.36 -13.30
C THR A 120 5.24 -3.06 -13.48
N THR A 121 5.76 -2.49 -12.38
CA THR A 121 6.56 -1.25 -12.35
C THR A 121 7.56 -1.23 -11.16
N GLY A 122 8.72 -0.62 -11.39
CA GLY A 122 9.79 -0.46 -10.40
C GLY A 122 10.74 -1.66 -10.27
N GLU A 123 11.95 -1.41 -9.78
CA GLU A 123 12.94 -2.47 -9.55
C GLU A 123 12.45 -3.47 -8.48
N THR A 124 12.84 -4.73 -8.65
CA THR A 124 12.64 -5.80 -7.66
C THR A 124 13.54 -5.59 -6.45
N LEU A 125 13.10 -4.66 -5.59
CA LEU A 125 13.79 -4.24 -4.39
C LEU A 125 12.96 -4.58 -3.16
N LEU A 126 13.65 -4.95 -2.08
CA LEU A 126 13.00 -5.28 -0.81
C LEU A 126 12.08 -4.16 -0.30
N ARG A 127 12.42 -2.89 -0.55
CA ARG A 127 11.61 -1.73 -0.16
C ARG A 127 10.26 -1.65 -0.88
N ASN A 128 10.11 -2.32 -2.02
CA ASN A 128 8.88 -2.40 -2.80
C ASN A 128 8.05 -3.65 -2.46
N VAL A 129 8.54 -4.52 -1.56
CA VAL A 129 7.81 -5.72 -1.13
C VAL A 129 6.74 -5.33 -0.13
N GLN A 130 5.51 -5.74 -0.46
CA GLN A 130 4.30 -5.58 0.33
C GLN A 130 4.04 -6.84 1.19
N PRO A 131 3.16 -6.77 2.22
CA PRO A 131 2.44 -5.59 2.72
C PRO A 131 3.36 -4.56 3.37
N LEU A 132 2.97 -3.29 3.32
CA LEU A 132 3.61 -2.22 4.09
C LEU A 132 2.76 -1.96 5.34
N PHE A 133 3.39 -1.55 6.44
CA PHE A 133 2.68 -1.13 7.65
C PHE A 133 3.23 0.20 8.16
N ALA A 134 2.39 0.94 8.86
CA ALA A 134 2.74 2.20 9.51
C ALA A 134 2.05 2.30 10.86
N GLU A 135 2.74 2.86 11.85
CA GLU A 135 2.12 3.31 13.10
C GLU A 135 1.69 4.76 12.93
N LEU A 136 0.39 5.02 13.11
CA LEU A 136 -0.18 6.37 13.05
C LEU A 136 -0.71 6.77 14.43
N ASP A 137 -0.91 8.07 14.61
CA ASP A 137 -1.57 8.63 15.81
C ASP A 137 -2.96 8.01 16.06
N ALA A 138 -3.67 7.66 15.00
CA ALA A 138 -4.98 6.99 15.06
C ALA A 138 -4.89 5.46 15.21
N GLY A 139 -3.72 4.91 15.52
CA GLY A 139 -3.42 3.48 15.50
C GLY A 139 -2.70 3.03 14.23
N GLY A 140 -1.96 1.93 14.32
CA GLY A 140 -1.23 1.40 13.17
C GLY A 140 -2.10 0.59 12.21
N PHE A 141 -1.67 0.49 10.95
CA PHE A 141 -2.31 -0.36 9.96
C PHE A 141 -1.30 -0.97 8.99
N ALA A 142 -1.67 -2.10 8.41
CA ALA A 142 -0.94 -2.78 7.36
C ALA A 142 -1.81 -2.87 6.10
N VAL A 143 -1.19 -2.71 4.94
CA VAL A 143 -1.87 -2.72 3.64
C VAL A 143 -1.04 -3.46 2.61
N GLY A 144 -1.72 -4.39 1.92
CA GLY A 144 -1.28 -4.95 0.65
C GLY A 144 -2.27 -4.48 -0.42
N HIS A 145 -1.76 -4.21 -1.62
CA HIS A 145 -2.52 -3.64 -2.72
C HIS A 145 -2.23 -4.43 -3.99
N ASN A 146 -3.30 -4.89 -4.66
CA ASN A 146 -3.23 -5.39 -6.02
C ASN A 146 -3.94 -4.42 -6.97
N GLY A 147 -3.20 -3.90 -7.94
CA GLY A 147 -3.74 -2.96 -8.90
C GLY A 147 -2.70 -1.93 -9.33
N ASN A 148 -3.16 -0.87 -9.96
CA ASN A 148 -2.34 0.24 -10.41
C ASN A 148 -3.12 1.55 -10.28
N LEU A 149 -2.54 2.51 -9.56
CA LEU A 149 -3.08 3.85 -9.42
C LEU A 149 -2.63 4.72 -10.60
N THR A 150 -3.56 5.10 -11.48
CA THR A 150 -3.26 5.93 -12.65
C THR A 150 -2.75 7.32 -12.28
N ASN A 151 -3.11 7.81 -11.09
CA ASN A 151 -2.61 9.06 -10.53
C ASN A 151 -1.54 8.89 -9.44
N GLY A 152 -1.04 7.67 -9.20
CA GLY A 152 -0.08 7.35 -8.12
C GLY A 152 1.20 8.19 -8.14
N LEU A 153 1.81 8.39 -9.32
CA LEU A 153 3.00 9.22 -9.46
C LEU A 153 2.74 10.71 -9.15
N THR A 154 1.57 11.21 -9.56
CA THR A 154 1.14 12.59 -9.29
C THR A 154 0.96 12.80 -7.79
N LEU A 155 0.24 11.89 -7.13
CA LEU A 155 0.03 11.91 -5.68
C LEU A 155 1.36 11.82 -4.93
N ARG A 156 2.25 10.89 -5.33
CA ARG A 156 3.59 10.76 -4.73
C ARG A 156 4.40 12.05 -4.81
N LYS A 157 4.45 12.68 -5.99
CA LYS A 157 5.16 13.95 -6.18
C LYS A 157 4.59 15.05 -5.27
N GLN A 158 3.27 15.12 -5.13
CA GLN A 158 2.63 16.08 -4.24
C GLN A 158 3.00 15.83 -2.77
N LEU A 159 2.90 14.58 -2.32
CA LEU A 159 3.27 14.19 -0.96
C LEU A 159 4.71 14.58 -0.63
N VAL A 160 5.66 14.29 -1.53
CA VAL A 160 7.08 14.64 -1.35
C VAL A 160 7.29 16.15 -1.33
N ARG A 161 6.64 16.91 -2.23
CA ARG A 161 6.70 18.39 -2.22
C ARG A 161 6.22 18.98 -0.89
N ASP A 162 5.22 18.35 -0.30
CA ASP A 162 4.65 18.74 0.98
C ASP A 162 5.41 18.13 2.18
N GLY A 163 6.63 17.62 1.97
CA GLY A 163 7.54 17.17 3.03
C GLY A 163 7.44 15.70 3.45
N ALA A 164 6.67 14.87 2.74
CA ALA A 164 6.64 13.43 3.03
C ALA A 164 7.94 12.75 2.56
N ILE A 165 8.48 11.87 3.42
CA ILE A 165 9.60 10.99 3.07
C ILE A 165 9.02 9.68 2.57
N THR A 166 9.34 9.30 1.33
CA THR A 166 8.95 8.01 0.73
C THR A 166 10.19 7.13 0.56
N GLN A 167 10.10 5.86 0.92
CA GLN A 167 11.18 4.87 0.83
C GLN A 167 10.95 3.88 -0.32
N SER A 168 9.71 3.66 -0.72
CA SER A 168 9.34 2.80 -1.83
C SER A 168 8.95 3.62 -3.06
N THR A 169 8.75 2.91 -4.17
CA THR A 169 8.16 3.46 -5.39
C THR A 169 6.76 2.92 -5.63
N THR A 170 6.12 2.37 -4.59
CA THR A 170 4.84 1.65 -4.72
C THR A 170 3.66 2.55 -4.45
N ASP A 171 2.55 2.29 -5.18
CA ASP A 171 1.24 2.88 -4.91
C ASP A 171 0.79 2.68 -3.45
N THR A 172 1.16 1.55 -2.87
CA THR A 172 0.87 1.19 -1.48
C THR A 172 1.37 2.22 -0.47
N GLU A 173 2.55 2.81 -0.71
CA GLU A 173 3.08 3.86 0.18
C GLU A 173 2.35 5.18 0.01
N VAL A 174 1.83 5.47 -1.19
CA VAL A 174 0.94 6.62 -1.40
C VAL A 174 -0.33 6.47 -0.56
N ILE A 175 -0.93 5.27 -0.53
CA ILE A 175 -2.08 4.97 0.32
C ILE A 175 -1.75 5.21 1.80
N LEU A 176 -0.61 4.70 2.29
CA LEU A 176 -0.13 4.94 3.66
C LEU A 176 -0.11 6.43 4.02
N HIS A 177 0.50 7.25 3.15
CA HIS A 177 0.61 8.69 3.39
C HIS A 177 -0.72 9.43 3.35
N LEU A 178 -1.63 9.05 2.45
CA LEU A 178 -2.96 9.67 2.38
C LEU A 178 -3.77 9.39 3.65
N VAL A 179 -3.75 8.15 4.14
CA VAL A 179 -4.41 7.78 5.40
C VAL A 179 -3.79 8.54 6.58
N ALA A 180 -2.45 8.65 6.62
CA ALA A 180 -1.74 9.38 7.66
C ALA A 180 -2.06 10.89 7.68
N ARG A 181 -2.32 11.50 6.52
CA ARG A 181 -2.65 12.93 6.39
C ARG A 181 -4.09 13.27 6.73
N SER A 182 -5.01 12.32 6.62
CA SER A 182 -6.41 12.57 6.91
C SER A 182 -6.60 13.02 8.36
N LYS A 183 -7.40 14.07 8.56
CA LYS A 183 -7.69 14.65 9.89
C LYS A 183 -8.95 14.07 10.55
N LYS A 184 -9.56 13.05 9.95
CA LYS A 184 -10.79 12.42 10.48
C LYS A 184 -10.50 11.71 11.81
N ALA A 185 -11.50 11.61 12.68
CA ALA A 185 -11.30 11.04 14.02
C ALA A 185 -11.06 9.53 13.98
N ARG A 186 -11.91 8.77 13.27
CA ARG A 186 -11.81 7.30 13.21
C ARG A 186 -10.90 6.84 12.08
N PHE A 187 -10.14 5.78 12.32
CA PHE A 187 -9.27 5.17 11.30
C PHE A 187 -10.03 4.83 10.01
N VAL A 188 -11.22 4.22 10.11
CA VAL A 188 -12.03 3.86 8.94
C VAL A 188 -12.39 5.09 8.10
N ASP A 189 -12.68 6.23 8.74
CA ASP A 189 -12.99 7.47 8.01
C ASP A 189 -11.74 8.04 7.33
N ARG A 190 -10.56 7.90 7.95
CA ARG A 190 -9.28 8.27 7.32
C ARG A 190 -8.96 7.42 6.10
N PHE A 191 -9.27 6.11 6.20
CA PHE A 191 -9.10 5.20 5.07
C PHE A 191 -10.05 5.55 3.93
N ILE A 192 -11.33 5.78 4.20
CA ILE A 192 -12.32 6.22 3.20
C ILE A 192 -11.91 7.58 2.59
N ASP A 193 -11.43 8.52 3.40
CA ASP A 193 -10.93 9.82 2.92
C ASP A 193 -9.78 9.65 1.93
N ALA A 194 -8.82 8.76 2.22
CA ALA A 194 -7.72 8.44 1.32
C ALA A 194 -8.20 7.87 -0.02
N LEU A 195 -9.22 7.01 -0.02
CA LEU A 195 -9.76 6.39 -1.25
C LEU A 195 -10.33 7.41 -2.25
N HIS A 196 -10.86 8.55 -1.78
CA HIS A 196 -11.39 9.60 -2.67
C HIS A 196 -10.32 10.27 -3.54
N PHE A 197 -9.04 10.16 -3.18
CA PHE A 197 -7.93 10.69 -3.97
C PHE A 197 -7.41 9.70 -5.01
N LEU A 198 -7.77 8.42 -4.91
CA LEU A 198 -7.19 7.36 -5.75
C LEU A 198 -7.95 7.25 -7.08
N GLU A 199 -7.20 7.21 -8.18
CA GLU A 199 -7.72 6.88 -9.50
C GLU A 199 -7.03 5.63 -10.02
N GLY A 200 -7.79 4.72 -10.64
CA GLY A 200 -7.26 3.48 -11.21
C GLY A 200 -8.01 2.25 -10.70
N ALA A 201 -7.32 1.12 -10.70
CA ALA A 201 -7.83 -0.15 -10.19
C ALA A 201 -7.05 -0.54 -8.94
N TYR A 202 -7.75 -0.96 -7.89
CA TYR A 202 -7.15 -1.41 -6.65
C TYR A 202 -8.07 -2.41 -5.93
N SER A 203 -7.45 -3.38 -5.28
CA SER A 203 -8.04 -4.33 -4.32
C SER A 203 -7.18 -4.42 -3.08
#